data_AF-A0A0R2C396-F1
#
_entry.id   AF-A0A0R2C396-F1
#
_cell.length_a   1.000
_cell.length_b   1.000
_cell.length_c   1.000
_cell.angle_alpha   90.00
_cell.angle_beta   90.00
_cell.angle_gamma   90.00
#
_symmetry.space_group_name_H-M   'P 1'
#
loop_
_entity.id
_entity.type
_entity.pdbx_description
1 polymer ?
#
loop_
_entity_poly.entity_id
_entity_poly.type
_entity_poly.pdbx_seq_one_letter_code
_entity_poly.pdbx_strand_id
1 'polypeptide(L)' 'MTIPVAAGEKNDTLEPFDRVRLINPRIAAVGYRIAEAAFVNYTCMADDFVKI' A
#
# COMPACT_ATOMS: atom_id res chain seq x y z
N MET A 1 -1.02 -0.54 3.19
CA MET A 1 -0.51 -0.67 1.80
C MET A 1 -0.36 -2.15 1.53
N THR A 2 -0.85 -2.63 0.39
CA THR A 2 -0.83 -4.07 0.07
C THR A 2 -0.02 -4.30 -1.20
N ILE A 3 0.86 -5.30 -1.15
CA ILE A 3 1.73 -5.72 -2.26
C ILE A 3 1.58 -7.22 -2.40
N PRO A 4 1.50 -7.76 -3.63
CA PRO A 4 1.41 -9.19 -3.84
C PRO A 4 2.70 -9.90 -3.37
N VAL A 5 2.55 -11.09 -2.79
CA VAL A 5 3.68 -11.96 -2.38
C VAL A 5 4.63 -12.25 -3.55
N ALA A 6 4.12 -12.25 -4.78
CA ALA A 6 4.90 -12.46 -6.00
C ALA A 6 5.97 -11.36 -6.25
N ALA A 7 5.88 -10.19 -5.60
CA ALA A 7 6.89 -9.14 -5.69
C ALA A 7 8.22 -9.49 -4.98
N GLY A 8 8.24 -10.58 -4.20
CA GLY A 8 9.42 -11.06 -3.48
C GLY A 8 9.70 -10.29 -2.19
N GLU A 9 10.66 -10.79 -1.42
CA GLU A 9 11.11 -10.15 -0.17
C GLU A 9 12.10 -9.03 -0.48
N LYS A 10 11.89 -7.85 0.12
CA LYS A 10 12.67 -6.64 -0.12
C LYS A 10 13.41 -6.15 1.13
N ASN A 11 13.44 -6.97 2.17
CA ASN A 11 13.96 -6.64 3.50
C ASN A 11 15.46 -6.28 3.48
N ASP A 12 16.23 -6.87 2.56
CA ASP A 12 17.67 -6.59 2.44
C ASP A 12 17.98 -5.35 1.55
N THR A 13 16.97 -4.82 0.85
CA THR A 13 17.15 -3.75 -0.15
C THR A 13 16.59 -2.39 0.27
N LEU A 14 15.86 -2.33 1.39
CA LEU A 14 15.26 -1.09 1.90
C LEU A 14 15.59 -0.88 3.37
N GLU A 15 15.96 0.35 3.70
CA GLU A 15 16.04 0.82 5.08
C GLU A 15 14.75 1.55 5.48
N PRO A 16 14.44 1.62 6.79
CA PRO A 16 13.35 2.45 7.27
C PRO A 16 13.46 3.89 6.74
N PHE A 17 12.35 4.45 6.28
CA PHE A 17 12.24 5.81 5.72
C PHE A 17 12.89 6.03 4.33
N ASP A 18 13.37 4.98 3.67
CA ASP A 18 13.82 5.09 2.28
C ASP A 18 12.70 5.61 1.36
N ARG A 19 13.08 6.47 0.40
CA ARG A 19 12.16 6.92 -0.65
C ARG A 19 12.05 5.83 -1.72
N VAL A 20 10.82 5.45 -2.02
CA VAL A 20 10.52 4.41 -3.01
C VAL A 20 9.53 4.91 -4.05
N ARG A 21 9.62 4.37 -5.25
CA ARG A 21 8.64 4.52 -6.32
C ARG A 21 7.76 3.28 -6.38
N LEU A 22 6.44 3.48 -6.36
CA LEU A 22 5.47 2.40 -6.54
C LEU A 22 5.31 2.03 -8.01
N ILE A 23 5.15 0.73 -8.28
CA ILE A 23 4.85 0.21 -9.61
C ILE A 23 3.34 -0.08 -9.70
N ASN A 24 2.68 0.53 -10.68
CA ASN A 24 1.23 0.43 -10.92
C ASN A 24 0.36 0.67 -9.67
N PRO A 25 0.48 1.85 -9.02
CA PRO A 25 -0.28 2.14 -7.81
C PRO A 25 -1.79 2.24 -8.11
N ARG A 26 -2.60 1.67 -7.23
CA ARG A 26 -4.07 1.69 -7.27
C ARG A 26 -4.60 2.07 -5.89
N ILE A 27 -5.64 2.88 -5.85
CA ILE A 27 -6.28 3.30 -4.60
C ILE A 27 -7.72 2.78 -4.59
N ALA A 28 -8.09 2.12 -3.50
CA ALA A 28 -9.46 1.78 -3.19
C ALA A 28 -9.93 2.58 -1.98
N ALA A 29 -11.14 3.14 -2.06
CA ALA A 29 -11.81 3.79 -0.96
C ALA A 29 -13.11 3.03 -0.67
N VAL A 30 -13.20 2.40 0.50
CA VAL A 30 -14.37 1.63 0.92
C VAL A 30 -15.03 2.33 2.09
N GLY A 31 -16.21 2.89 1.85
CA GLY A 31 -17.04 3.49 2.90
C GLY A 31 -17.71 2.42 3.75
N TYR A 32 -17.70 2.61 5.07
CA TYR A 32 -18.44 1.78 6.01
C TYR A 32 -18.99 2.64 7.15
N ARG A 33 -20.01 2.14 7.85
CA ARG A 33 -20.63 2.84 8.97
C ARG A 33 -20.61 1.94 10.20
N ILE A 34 -20.29 2.52 11.36
CA ILE A 34 -20.42 1.85 12.65
C ILE A 34 -21.37 2.72 13.48
N ALA A 35 -22.56 2.20 13.80
CA ALA A 35 -23.65 2.95 14.42
C ALA A 35 -23.93 4.27 13.66
N GLU A 36 -23.80 5.41 14.33
CA GLU A 36 -24.04 6.75 13.76
C GLU A 36 -22.81 7.35 13.05
N ALA A 37 -21.64 6.74 13.19
CA ALA A 37 -20.38 7.26 12.65
C ALA A 37 -20.06 6.65 11.28
N ALA A 38 -19.77 7.51 10.30
CA ALA A 38 -19.34 7.11 8.95
C ALA A 38 -17.82 7.16 8.84
N PHE A 39 -17.26 6.13 8.22
CA PHE A 39 -15.82 5.95 8.02
C PHE A 39 -15.54 5.62 6.56
N VAL A 40 -14.31 5.92 6.13
CA VAL A 40 -13.81 5.51 4.82
C VAL A 40 -12.46 4.86 5.01
N ASN A 41 -12.33 3.61 4.59
CA ASN A 41 -11.05 2.91 4.55
C ASN A 41 -10.38 3.18 3.21
N TYR A 42 -9.22 3.84 3.25
CA TYR A 42 -8.38 4.05 2.08
C TYR A 42 -7.26 3.00 2.06
N THR A 43 -7.28 2.13 1.04
CA THR A 43 -6.25 1.12 0.83
C THR A 43 -5.47 1.44 -0.45
N CYS A 44 -4.16 1.62 -0.31
CA CYS A 44 -3.22 1.72 -1.43
C CYS A 44 -2.66 0.33 -1.75
N MET A 45 -2.74 -0.06 -3.03
CA MET A 45 -2.22 -1.31 -3.58
C MET A 45 -1.18 -0.98 -4.66
N ALA A 46 -0.13 -1.78 -4.77
CA ALA A 46 0.86 -1.68 -5.84
C ALA A 46 1.31 -3.08 -6.26
N ASP A 47 1.85 -3.22 -7.46
CA ASP A 47 2.40 -4.50 -7.94
C ASP A 47 3.80 -4.75 -7.34
N ASP A 48 4.60 -3.69 -7.16
CA ASP A 48 5.93 -3.73 -6.53
C ASP A 48 6.33 -2.30 -6.07
N PHE A 49 7.45 -2.17 -5.36
CA PHE A 49 8.15 -0.90 -5.16
C PHE A 49 9.65 -1.04 -5.45
N VAL A 50 10.28 0.09 -5.82
CA VAL A 50 11.72 0.18 -6.08
C VAL A 50 12.29 1.41 -5.38
N LYS A 51 13.52 1.30 -4.85
CA LYS A 51 14.25 2.43 -4.27
C LYS A 51 14.54 3.50 -5.34
N ILE A 52 14.46 4.77 -4.94
CA ILE A 52 14.80 5.93 -5.79
C ILE A 52 16.28 6.27 -5.64
#